data_AF-A0A377ZHR2-F1
#
_entry.id   AF-A0A377ZHR2-F1
#
_cell.length_a   1.000
_cell.length_b   1.000
_cell.length_c   1.000
_cell.angle_alpha   90.00
_cell.angle_beta   90.00
_cell.angle_gamma   90.00
#
_symmetry.space_group_name_H-M   'P 1'
#
loop_
_entity.id
_entity.type
_entity.pdbx_description
1 polymer ?
#
loop_
_entity_poly.entity_id
_entity_poly.type
_entity_poly.pdbx_seq_one_letter_code
_entity_poly.pdbx_strand_id
1 'polypeptide(L)'
;MESSNKLKRGLSTRHIRFMALGSAIGTGLFYGSADAIKMAGPSVLLAYIIGGVAAYIIMRALGEMSVHNPAASSFSRYAQENLGGLAGYITGWTYCFEILIVAIADVTASASTWASGSRRCRTGSGCSAWC
;
A
#
# COMPACT_ATOMS: atom_id res chain seq x y z
N MET A 1 -31.21 -12.42 -6.68
CA MET A 1 -30.35 -13.02 -7.73
C MET A 1 -28.99 -12.38 -7.58
N GLU A 2 -27.95 -13.12 -7.17
CA GLU A 2 -26.59 -12.72 -7.53
C GLU A 2 -25.77 -13.99 -7.72
N SER A 3 -25.28 -14.16 -8.95
CA SER A 3 -24.62 -15.36 -9.44
C SER A 3 -23.51 -15.82 -8.51
N SER A 4 -23.61 -17.05 -8.02
CA SER A 4 -22.47 -17.80 -7.49
C SER A 4 -21.55 -18.17 -8.67
N ASN A 5 -20.93 -17.15 -9.26
CA ASN A 5 -19.86 -17.31 -10.22
C ASN A 5 -18.66 -17.80 -9.41
N LYS A 6 -18.48 -19.12 -9.32
CA LYS A 6 -17.28 -19.72 -8.74
C LYS A 6 -16.09 -19.19 -9.54
N LEU A 7 -15.48 -18.11 -9.05
CA LEU A 7 -14.24 -17.57 -9.57
C LEU A 7 -13.25 -18.73 -9.64
N LYS A 8 -12.80 -19.07 -10.85
CA LYS A 8 -11.73 -20.06 -11.02
C LYS A 8 -10.52 -19.55 -10.25
N ARG A 9 -10.15 -20.26 -9.18
CA ARG A 9 -8.89 -20.04 -8.43
C ARG A 9 -7.72 -20.44 -9.33
N GLY A 10 -7.44 -19.61 -10.34
CA GLY A 10 -6.38 -19.77 -11.33
C GLY A 10 -5.15 -18.91 -11.06
N LEU A 11 -5.17 -18.11 -10.00
CA LEU A 11 -4.02 -17.34 -9.55
C LEU A 11 -3.02 -18.28 -8.87
N SER A 12 -2.03 -18.72 -9.66
CA SER A 12 -0.84 -19.39 -9.15
C SER A 12 -0.22 -18.57 -8.02
N THR A 13 0.32 -19.26 -7.01
CA THR A 13 1.05 -18.66 -5.87
C THR A 13 2.14 -17.69 -6.31
N ARG A 14 2.70 -17.87 -7.53
CA ARG A 14 3.65 -16.95 -8.13
C ARG A 14 3.06 -15.55 -8.38
N HIS A 15 1.86 -15.46 -8.94
CA HIS A 15 1.21 -14.17 -9.22
C HIS A 15 0.85 -13.43 -7.94
N ILE A 16 0.39 -14.15 -6.91
CA ILE A 16 0.04 -13.56 -5.61
C ILE A 16 1.28 -12.94 -4.96
N ARG A 17 2.43 -13.64 -5.01
CA ARG A 17 3.71 -13.11 -4.52
C ARG A 17 4.15 -11.89 -5.31
N PHE A 18 3.98 -11.90 -6.63
CA PHE A 18 4.34 -10.75 -7.48
C PHE A 18 3.48 -9.51 -7.16
N MET A 19 2.17 -9.68 -6.97
CA MET A 19 1.28 -8.60 -6.52
C MET A 19 1.74 -8.02 -5.18
N ALA A 20 2.07 -8.87 -4.21
CA ALA A 20 2.55 -8.43 -2.90
C ALA A 20 3.88 -7.65 -3.00
N LEU A 21 4.82 -8.11 -3.83
CA LEU A 21 6.09 -7.41 -4.06
C LEU A 21 5.89 -6.06 -4.74
N GLY A 22 4.97 -5.96 -5.72
CA GLY A 22 4.63 -4.71 -6.38
C GLY A 22 4.12 -3.65 -5.40
N SER A 23 3.19 -4.03 -4.52
CA SER A 23 2.65 -3.14 -3.48
C SER A 23 3.68 -2.76 -2.42
N ALA A 24 4.58 -3.67 -2.05
CA ALA A 24 5.61 -3.42 -1.03
C ALA A 24 6.70 -2.44 -1.51
N ILE A 25 7.04 -2.46 -2.80
CA ILE A 25 8.06 -1.56 -3.35
C ILE A 25 7.47 -0.16 -3.55
N GLY A 26 6.32 -0.05 -4.22
CA GLY A 26 5.49 1.16 -4.33
C GLY A 26 6.21 2.48 -4.70
N THR A 27 5.45 3.57 -4.68
CA THR A 27 5.98 4.94 -4.81
C THR A 27 6.55 5.45 -3.49
N GLY A 28 6.05 4.95 -2.35
CA GLY A 28 6.45 5.37 -1.01
C GLY A 28 7.91 5.10 -0.66
N LEU A 29 8.50 3.99 -1.14
CA LEU A 29 9.91 3.70 -0.88
C LEU A 29 10.84 4.68 -1.60
N PHE A 30 10.48 5.13 -2.81
CA PHE A 30 11.34 6.03 -3.60
C PHE A 30 11.05 7.51 -3.36
N TYR A 31 9.78 7.91 -3.42
CA TYR A 31 9.35 9.29 -3.21
C TYR A 31 9.54 9.70 -1.74
N GLY A 32 9.20 8.81 -0.80
CA GLY A 32 9.36 9.06 0.63
C GLY A 32 10.81 9.06 1.11
N SER A 33 11.68 8.20 0.55
CA SER A 33 13.09 8.14 0.97
C SER A 33 13.86 9.42 0.64
N ALA A 34 13.57 10.07 -0.49
CA ALA A 34 14.27 11.28 -0.90
C ALA A 34 14.12 12.42 0.12
N ASP A 35 12.93 12.57 0.71
CA ASP A 35 12.68 13.57 1.76
C ASP A 35 13.06 13.06 3.15
N ALA A 36 12.82 11.78 3.44
CA ALA A 36 13.20 11.18 4.72
C ALA A 36 14.72 11.20 4.95
N ILE A 37 15.53 10.97 3.91
CA ILE A 37 17.01 11.04 3.99
C ILE A 37 17.46 12.48 4.24
N LYS A 38 16.84 13.48 3.60
CA LYS A 38 17.19 14.91 3.81
C LYS A 38 16.88 15.36 5.24
N MET A 39 15.80 14.86 5.84
CA MET A 39 15.38 15.24 7.18
C MET A 39 16.14 14.49 8.27
N ALA A 40 16.36 13.18 8.12
CA ALA A 40 16.89 12.31 9.19
C ALA A 40 18.39 11.98 9.03
N GLY A 41 18.99 12.19 7.85
CA GLY A 41 20.37 11.80 7.60
C GLY A 41 20.61 10.29 7.74
N PRO A 42 21.78 9.83 8.22
CA PRO A 42 22.12 8.40 8.33
C PRO A 42 21.18 7.60 9.25
N SER A 43 20.45 8.29 10.14
CA SER A 43 19.54 7.66 11.11
C SER A 43 18.25 7.10 10.48
N VAL A 44 17.95 7.44 9.22
CA VAL A 44 16.73 6.97 8.53
C VAL A 44 16.71 5.43 8.42
N LEU A 45 17.87 4.79 8.30
CA LEU A 45 17.98 3.34 8.25
C LEU A 45 17.47 2.68 9.53
N LEU A 46 17.76 3.26 10.70
CA LEU A 46 17.25 2.77 11.98
C LEU A 46 15.74 2.95 12.06
N ALA A 47 15.20 4.08 11.58
CA ALA A 47 13.76 4.31 11.53
C ALA A 47 13.03 3.28 10.63
N TYR A 48 13.61 2.95 9.47
CA TYR A 48 13.07 1.92 8.58
C TYR A 48 13.10 0.52 9.19
N ILE A 49 14.17 0.17 9.92
CA ILE A 49 14.26 -1.13 10.61
C ILE A 49 13.19 -1.22 11.71
N ILE A 50 13.06 -0.19 12.56
CA ILE A 50 12.07 -0.19 13.64
C ILE A 50 10.64 -0.24 13.08
N GLY A 51 10.34 0.58 12.07
CA GLY A 51 9.05 0.58 11.39
C GLY A 51 8.75 -0.77 10.72
N GLY A 52 9.75 -1.37 10.07
CA GLY A 52 9.64 -2.69 9.45
C GLY A 52 9.39 -3.80 10.46
N VAL A 53 10.04 -3.79 11.62
CA VAL A 53 9.79 -4.75 12.71
C VAL A 53 8.36 -4.61 13.24
N ALA A 54 7.87 -3.38 13.46
CA ALA A 54 6.50 -3.14 13.89
C ALA A 54 5.49 -3.64 12.85
N ALA A 55 5.69 -3.32 11.58
CA ALA A 55 4.84 -3.79 10.48
C ALA A 55 4.88 -5.33 10.34
N TYR A 56 6.03 -5.96 10.52
CA TYR A 56 6.18 -7.41 10.49
C TYR A 56 5.36 -8.09 11.58
N ILE A 57 5.38 -7.57 12.81
CA ILE A 57 4.58 -8.09 13.92
C ILE A 57 3.08 -8.01 13.61
N ILE A 58 2.62 -6.86 13.10
CA ILE A 58 1.21 -6.65 12.74
C ILE A 58 0.79 -7.61 11.61
N MET A 59 1.59 -7.70 10.54
CA MET A 59 1.30 -8.58 9.41
C MET A 59 1.28 -10.05 9.83
N ARG A 60 2.15 -10.47 10.77
CA ARG A 60 2.15 -11.83 11.30
C ARG A 60 0.87 -12.12 12.10
N ALA A 61 0.46 -11.21 12.97
CA ALA A 61 -0.79 -11.35 13.73
C ALA A 61 -2.02 -11.41 12.81
N LEU A 62 -2.05 -10.56 11.78
CA LEU A 62 -3.09 -10.57 10.76
C LEU A 62 -3.11 -11.87 9.95
N GLY A 63 -1.93 -12.43 9.65
CA GLY A 63 -1.77 -13.71 8.97
C GLY A 63 -2.32 -14.88 9.78
N GLU A 64 -2.07 -14.91 11.10
CA GLU A 64 -2.63 -15.92 12.01
C GLU A 64 -4.17 -15.85 12.02
N MET A 65 -4.76 -14.65 12.04
CA MET A 65 -6.21 -14.47 11.92
C MET A 65 -6.76 -14.88 10.55
N SER A 66 -6.06 -14.54 9.47
CA SER A 66 -6.47 -14.86 8.10
C SER A 66 -6.43 -16.36 7.77
N VAL A 67 -5.55 -17.12 8.43
CA VAL A 67 -5.51 -18.58 8.31
C VAL A 67 -6.62 -19.23 9.11
N HIS A 68 -6.95 -18.68 10.29
CA HIS A 68 -7.97 -19.24 11.18
C HIS A 68 -9.40 -19.06 10.65
N ASN A 69 -9.71 -17.95 9.98
CA ASN A 69 -11.01 -17.73 9.34
C ASN A 69 -10.85 -17.39 7.85
N PRO A 70 -10.77 -18.40 6.95
CA PRO A 70 -10.56 -18.20 5.52
C PRO A 70 -11.84 -17.76 4.80
N ALA A 71 -12.48 -16.70 5.29
CA ALA A 71 -13.55 -16.02 4.58
C ALA A 71 -12.96 -14.97 3.64
N ALA A 72 -13.48 -14.86 2.42
CA ALA A 72 -13.16 -13.77 1.48
C ALA A 72 -13.79 -12.43 1.92
N SER A 73 -13.77 -12.16 3.23
CA SER A 73 -14.37 -11.00 3.86
C SER A 73 -13.30 -9.96 4.19
N SER A 74 -13.64 -8.69 3.97
CA SER A 74 -12.75 -7.54 4.19
C SER A 74 -12.31 -7.42 5.66
N PHE A 75 -11.19 -6.73 5.93
CA PHE A 75 -10.63 -6.59 7.28
C PHE A 75 -11.62 -6.04 8.33
N SER A 76 -12.57 -5.23 7.87
CA SER A 76 -13.69 -4.73 8.67
C SER A 76 -14.56 -5.86 9.27
N ARG A 77 -14.68 -7.02 8.62
CA ARG A 77 -15.39 -8.20 9.16
C ARG A 77 -14.68 -8.79 10.38
N TYR A 78 -13.34 -8.87 10.36
CA TYR A 78 -12.57 -9.30 11.54
C TYR A 78 -12.77 -8.35 12.72
N ALA A 79 -12.88 -7.04 12.46
CA ALA A 79 -13.20 -6.04 13.47
C ALA A 79 -14.66 -6.14 13.96
N GLN A 80 -15.62 -6.46 13.09
CA GLN A 80 -17.02 -6.72 13.48
C GLN A 80 -17.13 -7.90 14.43
N GLU A 81 -16.45 -9.01 14.11
CA GLU A 81 -16.57 -10.27 14.84
C GLU A 81 -15.82 -10.24 16.18
N ASN A 82 -14.68 -9.53 16.26
CA ASN A 82 -13.87 -9.48 17.49
C ASN A 82 -14.19 -8.29 18.41
N LEU A 83 -14.59 -7.13 17.87
CA LEU A 83 -14.82 -5.89 18.64
C LEU A 83 -16.29 -5.42 18.64
N GLY A 84 -17.17 -6.10 17.89
CA GLY A 84 -18.59 -5.79 17.79
C GLY A 84 -18.98 -4.96 16.56
N GLY A 85 -20.30 -4.86 16.30
CA GLY A 85 -20.83 -4.29 15.06
C GLY A 85 -20.45 -2.83 14.80
N LEU A 86 -20.33 -2.00 15.85
CA LEU A 86 -19.91 -0.59 15.75
C LEU A 86 -18.44 -0.45 15.36
N ALA A 87 -17.55 -1.24 15.96
CA ALA A 87 -16.12 -1.22 15.66
C ALA A 87 -15.85 -1.57 14.20
N GLY A 88 -16.60 -2.54 13.67
CA GLY A 88 -16.56 -2.86 12.26
C GLY A 88 -17.05 -1.76 11.31
N TYR A 89 -18.11 -1.05 11.67
CA TYR A 89 -18.59 0.09 10.87
C TYR A 89 -17.54 1.20 10.81
N ILE A 90 -16.97 1.56 11.96
CA ILE A 90 -15.92 2.59 12.05
C ILE A 90 -14.68 2.17 11.26
N THR A 91 -14.17 0.95 11.46
CA THR A 91 -13.00 0.44 10.74
C THR A 91 -13.23 0.35 9.24
N GLY A 92 -14.45 0.00 8.79
CA GLY A 92 -14.81 0.00 7.38
C GLY A 92 -14.73 1.40 6.76
N TRP A 93 -15.27 2.42 7.45
CA TRP A 93 -15.16 3.81 7.03
C TRP A 93 -13.73 4.33 7.06
N THR A 94 -12.97 4.06 8.13
CA THR A 94 -11.55 4.42 8.23
C THR A 94 -10.74 3.82 7.08
N TYR A 95 -11.00 2.56 6.72
CA TYR A 95 -10.33 1.90 5.60
C TYR A 95 -10.67 2.53 4.25
N CYS A 96 -11.93 2.89 4.02
CA CYS A 96 -12.32 3.65 2.82
C CYS A 96 -11.60 5.01 2.75
N PHE A 97 -11.53 5.75 3.87
CA PHE A 97 -10.83 7.03 3.91
C PHE A 97 -9.33 6.88 3.71
N GLU A 98 -8.72 5.85 4.29
CA GLU A 98 -7.30 5.54 4.09
C GLU A 98 -6.97 5.33 2.62
N ILE A 99 -7.74 4.47 1.93
CA ILE A 99 -7.55 4.23 0.49
C ILE A 99 -7.74 5.52 -0.32
N LEU A 100 -8.74 6.34 0.02
CA LEU A 100 -8.99 7.61 -0.66
C LEU A 100 -7.83 8.61 -0.47
N ILE A 101 -7.32 8.74 0.76
CA ILE A 101 -6.18 9.63 1.07
C ILE A 101 -4.93 9.15 0.34
N VAL A 102 -4.65 7.84 0.37
CA VAL A 102 -3.49 7.25 -0.33
C VAL A 102 -3.60 7.46 -1.84
N ALA A 103 -4.78 7.28 -2.44
CA ALA A 103 -4.98 7.52 -3.87
C ALA A 103 -4.69 8.98 -4.25
N ILE A 104 -5.14 9.96 -3.45
CA ILE A 104 -4.85 11.38 -3.68
C ILE A 104 -3.35 11.66 -3.53
N ALA A 105 -2.71 11.08 -2.51
CA ALA A 105 -1.27 11.23 -2.30
C ALA A 105 -0.46 10.68 -3.49
N ASP A 106 -0.85 9.52 -4.03
CA ASP A 106 -0.16 8.87 -5.14
C ASP A 106 -0.34 9.62 -6.47
N VAL A 107 -1.54 10.17 -6.71
CA VAL A 107 -1.82 11.07 -7.84
C VAL A 107 -1.00 12.36 -7.73
N THR A 108 -0.88 12.92 -6.52
CA THR A 108 -0.09 14.15 -6.28
C THR A 108 1.40 13.91 -6.49
N ALA A 109 1.93 12.79 -6.00
CA ALA A 109 3.32 12.40 -6.21
C ALA A 109 3.62 12.18 -7.71
N SER A 110 2.73 11.48 -8.41
CA SER A 110 2.81 11.26 -9.86
C SER A 110 2.78 12.56 -10.65
N ALA A 111 1.84 13.46 -10.32
CA ALA A 111 1.70 14.77 -10.95
C ALA A 111 2.91 15.66 -10.70
N SER A 112 3.46 15.66 -9.47
CA SER A 112 4.65 16.46 -9.12
C SER A 112 5.88 15.99 -9.90
N THR A 113 6.03 14.68 -10.08
CA THR A 113 7.11 14.08 -10.88
C THR A 113 6.98 14.45 -12.35
N TRP A 114 5.78 14.35 -12.93
CA TRP A 114 5.50 14.79 -14.30
C TRP A 114 5.75 16.28 -14.54
N ALA A 115 5.37 17.15 -13.59
CA ALA A 115 5.60 18.59 -13.66
C ALA A 115 7.09 18.97 -13.56
N SER A 116 7.92 18.12 -12.94
CA SER A 116 9.38 18.29 -12.93
C SER A 116 10.00 17.89 -14.28
N GLY A 117 9.50 16.81 -14.90
CA GLY A 117 9.93 16.34 -16.22
C GLY A 117 9.57 17.33 -17.34
N SER A 118 8.36 17.89 -17.33
CA SER A 118 7.93 18.85 -18.36
C SER A 118 8.71 20.16 -18.33
N ARG A 119 9.13 20.64 -17.15
CA ARG A 119 10.04 21.79 -17.01
C ARG A 119 11.46 21.49 -17.50
N ARG A 120 11.92 20.25 -17.32
CA ARG A 120 13.23 19.81 -17.81
C ARG A 120 13.28 19.67 -19.33
N CYS A 121 12.18 19.24 -19.97
CA CYS A 121 12.05 19.28 -21.44
C CYS A 121 12.05 20.70 -22.01
N ARG A 122 11.51 21.70 -21.30
CA ARG A 122 11.50 23.10 -21.76
C ARG A 122 12.88 23.79 -21.64
N THR A 123 13.83 23.22 -20.89
CA THR A 123 15.19 23.76 -20.69
C THR A 123 16.26 23.10 -21.60
N GLY A 124 15.86 22.32 -22.61
CA GLY A 124 16.72 21.93 -23.73
C GLY A 124 17.78 20.85 -23.45
N SER A 125 17.81 20.23 -22.28
CA SER A 125 18.73 19.12 -21.97
C SER A 125 18.00 17.76 -21.98
N GLY A 126 18.07 17.06 -23.11
CA GLY A 126 17.94 15.60 -23.19
C GLY A 126 16.56 15.00 -22.88
N CYS A 127 15.66 15.01 -23.88
CA CYS A 127 14.35 14.35 -23.87
C CYS A 127 14.44 12.82 -24.12
N SER A 128 15.40 12.10 -23.53
CA SER A 128 15.68 10.70 -23.91
C SER A 128 15.74 9.68 -22.76
N ALA A 129 15.55 10.09 -21.50
CA ALA A 129 15.73 9.18 -20.35
C ALA A 129 14.44 8.68 -19.67
N TRP A 130 13.26 9.14 -20.08
CA TRP A 130 11.98 8.86 -19.39
C TRP A 130 10.82 8.54 -20.37
N CYS A 131 11.13 7.79 -21.43
CA CYS A 131 10.13 7.10 -22.27
C CYS A 131 10.42 5.60 -22.18
#